data_AF-A0A803M623-F1
#
_entry.id   AF-A0A803M623-F1
#
_cell.length_a   1.000
_cell.length_b   1.000
_cell.length_c   1.000
_cell.angle_alpha   90.00
_cell.angle_beta   90.00
_cell.angle_gamma   90.00
#
_symmetry.space_group_name_H-M   'P 1'
#
loop_
_entity.id
_entity.type
_entity.pdbx_description
1 polymer ?
#
loop_
_entity_poly.entity_id
_entity_poly.type
_entity_poly.pdbx_seq_one_letter_code
_entity_poly.pdbx_strand_id
1 'polypeptide(L)'
;MSIYKLDETPDTYITAMVDEGSYVFRMYTIKGESNNSFLRDIDLRNDKLIIYGTEIQDSIREKLHTSLLLRSNAGNIFVDCNGACYINVTGKGYFYRPIQNVIFDWHPFGVFVPNSVNYALRKQQQQKDEELAAMSSQLASTKGEAVVNKDGWEVSKKETGKLKCQLSDCRKEQLDKETELQKVHSQLSVKEFELEAMKIKFELSKEELKQLQRDRVSDFNKMDIKSMELELQKVQHQLFSTNSELNSTKNMLDFSKEQLFSCEKENKDVKIKLQSLQDQVFATVSELQTTKIELTMSNKNILELESQLLCRRKENEDIVSELQKVQNELSSSDLELQLTKSRLECSHKKIIELEEQVTTGEKMQDQLSLIVNELQNIKVLLDFTAEMKEDRCSYDECYVINKAIEIVDDK
;
A
#
# COMPACT_ATOMS: atom_id res chain seq x y z
N MET A 1 -93.36 -90.15 2.79
CA MET A 1 -92.54 -91.06 1.97
C MET A 1 -92.34 -90.40 0.62
N SER A 2 -91.22 -89.72 0.45
CA SER A 2 -90.89 -89.03 -0.81
C SER A 2 -90.22 -90.02 -1.77
N ILE A 3 -90.46 -89.88 -3.07
CA ILE A 3 -89.76 -90.65 -4.10
C ILE A 3 -88.77 -89.72 -4.78
N TYR A 4 -87.50 -90.12 -4.81
CA TYR A 4 -86.42 -89.35 -5.43
C TYR A 4 -85.84 -90.12 -6.61
N LYS A 5 -85.92 -89.51 -7.79
CA LYS A 5 -85.37 -90.02 -9.04
C LYS A 5 -84.08 -89.27 -9.35
N LEU A 6 -82.94 -89.96 -9.29
CA LEU A 6 -81.61 -89.36 -9.50
C LEU A 6 -81.24 -89.23 -10.98
N ASP A 7 -82.00 -89.87 -11.88
CA ASP A 7 -81.83 -89.84 -13.33
C ASP A 7 -82.40 -88.59 -14.02
N GLU A 8 -83.19 -87.76 -13.33
CA GLU A 8 -83.84 -86.56 -13.90
C GLU A 8 -82.98 -85.28 -13.80
N THR A 9 -81.88 -85.29 -13.03
CA THR A 9 -80.97 -84.14 -12.89
C THR A 9 -79.50 -84.57 -12.90
N PRO A 10 -78.79 -84.50 -14.04
CA PRO A 10 -77.34 -84.73 -14.06
C PRO A 10 -76.66 -83.74 -13.09
N ASP A 11 -75.57 -84.18 -12.45
CA ASP A 11 -74.78 -83.40 -11.48
C ASP A 11 -75.36 -83.27 -10.05
N THR A 12 -76.25 -84.18 -9.65
CA THR A 12 -76.77 -84.25 -8.28
C THR A 12 -76.08 -85.36 -7.46
N TYR A 13 -75.70 -85.06 -6.21
CA TYR A 13 -75.05 -86.00 -5.31
C TYR A 13 -75.64 -85.96 -3.90
N ILE A 14 -75.52 -87.08 -3.17
CA ILE A 14 -75.97 -87.19 -1.77
C ILE A 14 -74.74 -87.26 -0.87
N THR A 15 -74.75 -86.47 0.19
CA THR A 15 -73.70 -86.46 1.21
C THR A 15 -74.29 -86.58 2.61
N ALA A 16 -73.59 -87.27 3.50
CA ALA A 16 -73.97 -87.38 4.90
C ALA A 16 -73.35 -86.23 5.70
N MET A 17 -74.16 -85.51 6.48
CA MET A 17 -73.69 -84.49 7.42
C MET A 17 -74.15 -84.83 8.83
N VAL A 18 -73.34 -84.43 9.82
CA VAL A 18 -73.75 -84.47 11.23
C VAL A 18 -74.33 -83.11 11.57
N ASP A 19 -75.62 -83.06 11.84
CA ASP A 19 -76.34 -81.86 12.28
C ASP A 19 -76.96 -82.13 13.66
N GLU A 20 -76.61 -81.29 14.63
CA GLU A 20 -77.03 -81.39 16.05
C GLU A 20 -76.89 -82.80 16.69
N GLY A 21 -75.87 -83.56 16.28
CA GLY A 21 -75.58 -84.90 16.82
C GLY A 21 -76.37 -86.05 16.18
N SER A 22 -77.14 -85.77 15.13
CA SER A 22 -77.80 -86.77 14.29
C SER A 22 -77.27 -86.75 12.85
N TYR A 23 -77.29 -87.88 12.16
CA TYR A 23 -76.88 -87.93 10.75
C TYR A 23 -78.06 -87.54 9.86
N VAL A 24 -77.87 -86.48 9.07
CA VAL A 24 -78.82 -86.02 8.06
C VAL A 24 -78.17 -86.20 6.68
N PHE A 25 -78.89 -86.82 5.75
CA PHE A 25 -78.41 -86.94 4.38
C PHE A 25 -78.92 -85.77 3.57
N ARG A 26 -78.03 -85.08 2.86
CA ARG A 26 -78.33 -83.87 2.11
C ARG A 26 -78.05 -84.09 0.65
N MET A 27 -78.98 -83.68 -0.19
CA MET A 27 -78.82 -83.70 -1.63
C MET A 27 -78.33 -82.33 -2.12
N TYR A 28 -77.30 -82.35 -2.95
CA TYR A 28 -76.70 -81.17 -3.55
C TYR A 28 -76.66 -81.29 -5.07
N THR A 29 -76.76 -80.16 -5.76
CA THR A 29 -76.45 -80.09 -7.19
C THR A 29 -75.16 -79.29 -7.39
N ILE A 30 -74.30 -79.77 -8.29
CA ILE A 30 -73.05 -79.10 -8.67
C ILE A 30 -73.36 -78.17 -9.85
N LYS A 31 -73.14 -76.86 -9.68
CA LYS A 31 -73.21 -75.88 -10.77
C LYS A 31 -71.83 -75.26 -10.99
N GLY A 32 -70.90 -76.05 -11.53
CA GLY A 32 -69.50 -75.64 -11.77
C GLY A 32 -68.55 -75.90 -10.60
N GLU A 33 -67.27 -75.53 -10.74
CA GLU A 33 -66.15 -75.99 -9.91
C GLU A 33 -66.17 -75.57 -8.42
N SER A 34 -67.14 -74.76 -7.97
CA SER A 34 -67.15 -74.26 -6.58
C SER A 34 -68.52 -73.90 -5.97
N ASN A 35 -69.62 -74.02 -6.72
CA ASN A 35 -70.97 -73.66 -6.23
C ASN A 35 -71.85 -74.90 -6.09
N ASN A 36 -71.87 -75.47 -4.88
CA ASN A 36 -72.81 -76.53 -4.51
C ASN A 36 -74.06 -75.90 -3.90
N SER A 37 -75.21 -76.03 -4.56
CA SER A 37 -76.49 -75.59 -3.98
C SER A 37 -77.13 -76.74 -3.22
N PHE A 38 -77.38 -76.55 -1.93
CA PHE A 38 -78.21 -77.46 -1.14
C PHE A 38 -79.61 -77.52 -1.73
N LEU A 39 -80.07 -78.72 -2.06
CA LEU A 39 -81.44 -78.92 -2.53
C LEU A 39 -82.38 -79.19 -1.36
N ARG A 40 -82.08 -80.20 -0.55
CA ARG A 40 -82.94 -80.67 0.55
C ARG A 40 -82.28 -81.79 1.35
N ASP A 41 -82.81 -82.02 2.55
CA ASP A 41 -82.54 -83.21 3.34
C ASP A 41 -83.32 -84.41 2.77
N ILE A 42 -82.74 -85.61 2.87
CA ILE A 42 -83.29 -86.90 2.45
C ILE A 42 -83.25 -87.84 3.66
N ASP A 43 -84.36 -88.52 3.92
CA ASP A 43 -84.38 -89.60 4.89
C ASP A 43 -84.18 -90.94 4.16
N LEU A 44 -82.95 -91.45 4.15
CA LEU A 44 -82.62 -92.72 3.48
C LEU A 44 -83.30 -93.95 4.10
N ARG A 45 -83.96 -93.85 5.26
CA ARG A 45 -84.73 -94.99 5.81
C ARG A 45 -86.15 -95.00 5.26
N ASN A 46 -86.74 -93.81 5.14
CA ASN A 46 -88.15 -93.66 4.83
C ASN A 46 -88.40 -93.29 3.38
N ASP A 47 -87.46 -92.69 2.66
CA ASP A 47 -87.67 -92.24 1.28
C ASP A 47 -87.22 -93.28 0.25
N LYS A 48 -87.94 -93.34 -0.87
CA LYS A 48 -87.66 -94.23 -2.01
C LYS A 48 -86.64 -93.58 -2.93
N LEU A 49 -85.56 -94.29 -3.24
CA LEU A 49 -84.55 -93.84 -4.18
C LEU A 49 -84.65 -94.65 -5.48
N ILE A 50 -84.86 -93.97 -6.59
CA ILE A 50 -84.89 -94.53 -7.95
C ILE A 50 -83.66 -94.02 -8.69
N ILE A 51 -82.87 -94.94 -9.25
CA ILE A 51 -81.68 -94.65 -10.05
C ILE A 51 -81.89 -95.31 -11.42
N TYR A 52 -81.90 -94.52 -12.49
CA TYR A 52 -82.16 -94.97 -13.88
C TYR A 52 -83.40 -95.87 -14.01
N GLY A 53 -84.54 -95.35 -13.53
CA GLY A 53 -85.81 -96.07 -13.57
C GLY A 53 -85.92 -97.30 -12.66
N THR A 54 -84.87 -97.65 -11.90
CA THR A 54 -84.89 -98.82 -11.00
C THR A 54 -84.96 -98.37 -9.53
N GLU A 55 -85.99 -98.80 -8.80
CA GLU A 55 -86.12 -98.53 -7.36
C GLU A 55 -85.10 -99.37 -6.57
N ILE A 56 -84.32 -98.73 -5.71
CA ILE A 56 -83.41 -99.43 -4.81
C ILE A 56 -84.21 -100.14 -3.73
N GLN A 57 -84.15 -101.47 -3.74
CA GLN A 57 -84.81 -102.32 -2.76
C GLN A 57 -84.32 -102.03 -1.32
N ASP A 58 -85.22 -102.20 -0.34
CA ASP A 58 -84.99 -101.86 1.07
C ASP A 58 -83.72 -102.53 1.64
N SER A 59 -83.43 -103.77 1.23
CA SER A 59 -82.26 -104.55 1.68
C SER A 59 -80.91 -103.95 1.25
N ILE A 60 -80.88 -103.20 0.15
CA ILE A 60 -79.70 -102.48 -0.35
C ILE A 60 -79.63 -101.09 0.29
N ARG A 61 -80.79 -100.46 0.51
CA ARG A 61 -80.90 -99.16 1.18
C ARG A 61 -80.30 -99.18 2.59
N GLU A 62 -80.55 -100.26 3.33
CA GLU A 62 -79.98 -100.45 4.68
C GLU A 62 -78.46 -100.61 4.65
N LYS A 63 -77.90 -101.32 3.65
CA LYS A 63 -76.45 -101.41 3.43
C LYS A 63 -75.84 -100.06 3.03
N LEU A 64 -76.53 -99.29 2.20
CA LEU A 64 -76.10 -97.95 1.78
C LEU A 64 -76.06 -96.98 2.98
N HIS A 65 -77.15 -96.94 3.76
CA HIS A 65 -77.27 -96.15 4.97
C HIS A 65 -76.17 -96.52 5.99
N THR A 66 -75.94 -97.81 6.22
CA THR A 66 -74.90 -98.29 7.15
C THR A 66 -73.48 -97.99 6.66
N SER A 67 -73.23 -98.08 5.35
CA SER A 67 -71.91 -97.78 4.77
C SER A 67 -71.57 -96.29 4.83
N LEU A 68 -72.57 -95.41 4.70
CA LEU A 68 -72.40 -93.97 4.84
C LEU A 68 -72.22 -93.53 6.30
N LEU A 69 -72.87 -94.22 7.26
CA LEU A 69 -72.71 -93.97 8.70
C LEU A 69 -71.36 -94.43 9.26
N LEU A 70 -70.82 -95.57 8.81
CA LEU A 70 -69.55 -96.13 9.28
C LEU A 70 -68.31 -95.28 8.90
N ARG A 71 -68.47 -94.29 8.02
CA ARG A 71 -67.37 -93.43 7.52
C ARG A 71 -67.76 -91.95 7.57
N SER A 72 -68.11 -91.48 8.77
CA SER A 72 -68.67 -90.14 9.06
C SER A 72 -67.82 -88.92 8.66
N ASN A 73 -66.64 -89.10 8.07
CA ASN A 73 -65.78 -88.02 7.56
C ASN A 73 -65.18 -88.28 6.16
N ALA A 74 -65.68 -89.28 5.41
CA ALA A 74 -65.03 -89.65 4.15
C ALA A 74 -65.97 -90.32 3.12
N GLY A 75 -66.73 -89.53 2.35
CA GLY A 75 -67.50 -90.07 1.22
C GLY A 75 -68.61 -89.18 0.67
N ASN A 76 -68.42 -88.51 -0.48
CA ASN A 76 -69.54 -88.05 -1.32
C ASN A 76 -69.90 -89.14 -2.33
N ILE A 77 -71.19 -89.47 -2.52
CA ILE A 77 -71.63 -90.39 -3.57
C ILE A 77 -72.00 -89.60 -4.83
N PHE A 78 -71.21 -89.73 -5.88
CA PHE A 78 -71.50 -89.17 -7.21
C PHE A 78 -72.17 -90.21 -8.08
N VAL A 79 -73.23 -89.85 -8.79
CA VAL A 79 -73.80 -90.67 -9.85
C VAL A 79 -73.62 -89.89 -11.15
N ASP A 80 -72.87 -90.44 -12.09
CA ASP A 80 -72.71 -89.80 -13.41
C ASP A 80 -73.88 -90.14 -14.34
N CYS A 81 -73.95 -89.44 -15.47
CA CYS A 81 -75.00 -89.60 -16.47
C CYS A 81 -75.00 -90.97 -17.18
N ASN A 82 -74.02 -91.84 -16.94
CA ASN A 82 -73.91 -93.20 -17.51
C ASN A 82 -74.30 -94.30 -16.51
N GLY A 83 -74.82 -93.95 -15.33
CA GLY A 83 -75.17 -94.94 -14.32
C GLY A 83 -74.00 -95.45 -13.48
N ALA A 84 -72.83 -94.83 -13.58
CA ALA A 84 -71.70 -95.16 -12.73
C ALA A 84 -71.80 -94.39 -11.40
N CYS A 85 -71.77 -95.13 -10.29
CA CYS A 85 -71.78 -94.57 -8.94
C CYS A 85 -70.35 -94.55 -8.39
N TYR A 86 -69.85 -93.38 -7.98
CA TYR A 86 -68.52 -93.17 -7.41
C TYR A 86 -68.61 -92.74 -5.96
N ILE A 87 -67.81 -93.34 -5.08
CA ILE A 87 -67.66 -92.89 -3.70
C ILE A 87 -66.34 -92.12 -3.60
N ASN A 88 -66.40 -90.81 -3.42
CA ASN A 88 -65.22 -89.98 -3.23
C ASN A 88 -64.84 -89.96 -1.74
N VAL A 89 -63.86 -90.77 -1.36
CA VAL A 89 -63.35 -90.88 0.00
C VAL A 89 -62.28 -89.80 0.22
N THR A 90 -62.65 -88.66 0.80
CA THR A 90 -61.68 -87.61 1.16
C THR A 90 -60.99 -87.95 2.48
N GLY A 91 -59.72 -88.36 2.43
CA GLY A 91 -58.87 -88.45 3.62
C GLY A 91 -58.37 -87.07 4.05
N LYS A 92 -58.32 -86.77 5.35
CA LYS A 92 -57.75 -85.52 5.87
C LYS A 92 -56.24 -85.45 5.56
N GLY A 93 -55.88 -84.71 4.51
CA GLY A 93 -54.50 -84.39 4.15
C GLY A 93 -54.47 -83.52 2.89
N TYR A 94 -53.80 -82.37 2.97
CA TYR A 94 -53.87 -81.21 2.07
C TYR A 94 -53.38 -81.39 0.61
N PHE A 95 -53.54 -82.55 -0.02
CA PHE A 95 -53.26 -82.73 -1.45
C PHE A 95 -54.29 -83.65 -2.13
N TYR A 96 -55.10 -83.05 -3.01
CA TYR A 96 -56.08 -83.74 -3.85
C TYR A 96 -55.39 -84.71 -4.81
N ARG A 97 -55.44 -86.01 -4.52
CA ARG A 97 -55.34 -87.07 -5.54
C ARG A 97 -56.43 -88.11 -5.30
N PRO A 98 -57.32 -88.39 -6.26
CA PRO A 98 -58.27 -89.49 -6.15
C PRO A 98 -57.50 -90.82 -6.13
N ILE A 99 -57.61 -91.56 -5.03
CA ILE A 99 -57.01 -92.88 -4.87
C ILE A 99 -58.07 -93.91 -5.28
N GLN A 100 -57.84 -94.57 -6.43
CA GLN A 100 -58.51 -95.77 -6.94
C GLN A 100 -60.00 -95.65 -7.33
N ASN A 101 -60.26 -95.74 -8.65
CA ASN A 101 -61.58 -96.02 -9.21
C ASN A 101 -61.98 -97.46 -8.86
N VAL A 102 -62.87 -97.66 -7.89
CA VAL A 102 -63.55 -98.94 -7.69
C VAL A 102 -64.71 -98.99 -8.68
N ILE A 103 -64.54 -99.69 -9.81
CA ILE A 103 -65.63 -99.99 -10.73
C ILE A 103 -66.44 -101.15 -10.11
N PHE A 104 -67.68 -100.90 -9.71
CA PHE A 104 -68.60 -101.98 -9.34
C PHE A 104 -69.06 -102.70 -10.62
N ASP A 105 -68.79 -104.01 -10.72
CA ASP A 105 -69.38 -104.86 -11.75
C ASP A 105 -70.86 -105.11 -11.40
N TRP A 106 -71.76 -104.58 -12.24
CA TRP A 106 -73.20 -104.65 -12.03
C TRP A 106 -73.83 -105.96 -12.60
N HIS A 107 -73.04 -106.91 -13.12
CA HIS A 107 -73.55 -108.22 -13.59
C HIS A 107 -74.37 -109.02 -12.54
N PRO A 108 -74.08 -108.96 -11.23
CA PRO A 108 -74.93 -109.59 -10.20
C PRO A 108 -76.29 -108.90 -9.98
N PHE A 109 -76.56 -107.77 -10.64
CA PHE A 109 -77.67 -106.85 -10.37
C PHE A 109 -78.70 -106.78 -11.52
N GLY A 110 -78.68 -107.76 -12.44
CA GLY A 110 -79.82 -108.05 -13.33
C GLY A 110 -79.94 -107.21 -14.61
N VAL A 111 -78.89 -106.50 -15.03
CA VAL A 111 -78.90 -105.67 -16.24
C VAL A 111 -78.23 -106.42 -17.40
N PHE A 112 -79.02 -106.92 -18.37
CA PHE A 112 -78.55 -107.67 -19.55
C PHE A 112 -78.74 -106.87 -20.85
N VAL A 113 -77.67 -106.76 -21.66
CA VAL A 113 -77.72 -106.20 -23.03
C VAL A 113 -77.85 -107.36 -24.02
N PRO A 114 -78.93 -107.47 -24.83
CA PRO A 114 -79.25 -108.72 -25.53
C PRO A 114 -78.50 -108.93 -26.84
N ASN A 115 -78.08 -110.18 -27.05
CA ASN A 115 -77.52 -110.72 -28.28
C ASN A 115 -78.54 -111.71 -28.88
N SER A 116 -78.90 -111.56 -30.15
CA SER A 116 -79.84 -112.43 -30.89
C SER A 116 -79.56 -112.21 -32.40
N VAL A 117 -79.55 -113.16 -33.34
CA VAL A 117 -80.28 -114.41 -33.51
C VAL A 117 -79.49 -115.34 -34.45
N ASN A 118 -79.65 -116.63 -34.17
CA ASN A 118 -79.30 -117.81 -34.95
C ASN A 118 -80.46 -118.19 -35.89
N TYR A 119 -80.32 -118.07 -37.22
CA TYR A 119 -80.98 -118.96 -38.23
C TYR A 119 -80.49 -118.76 -39.69
N ALA A 120 -79.29 -118.20 -39.91
CA ALA A 120 -78.56 -118.31 -41.20
C ALA A 120 -77.59 -119.53 -41.21
N LEU A 121 -77.81 -120.42 -40.25
CA LEU A 121 -77.28 -121.77 -40.13
C LEU A 121 -77.88 -122.62 -41.26
N ARG A 122 -77.15 -122.72 -42.37
CA ARG A 122 -77.03 -123.91 -43.25
C ARG A 122 -76.42 -123.59 -44.62
N LYS A 123 -76.41 -122.32 -45.05
CA LYS A 123 -75.72 -121.90 -46.30
C LYS A 123 -74.26 -121.49 -46.07
N GLN A 124 -73.94 -121.02 -44.86
CA GLN A 124 -72.59 -120.62 -44.46
C GLN A 124 -71.63 -121.81 -44.27
N GLN A 125 -72.17 -123.01 -44.04
CA GLN A 125 -71.36 -124.22 -43.84
C GLN A 125 -70.54 -124.58 -45.09
N GLN A 126 -71.09 -124.34 -46.29
CA GLN A 126 -70.43 -124.67 -47.56
C GLN A 126 -69.47 -123.58 -48.03
N GLN A 127 -69.57 -122.36 -47.50
CA GLN A 127 -68.63 -121.26 -47.72
C GLN A 127 -67.46 -121.29 -46.72
N LYS A 128 -67.65 -121.89 -45.54
CA LYS A 128 -66.59 -122.08 -44.53
C LYS A 128 -65.55 -123.14 -44.90
N ASP A 129 -65.89 -124.09 -45.75
CA ASP A 129 -64.92 -125.07 -46.27
C ASP A 129 -63.94 -124.43 -47.28
N GLU A 130 -64.34 -123.36 -47.97
CA GLU A 130 -63.46 -122.55 -48.82
C GLU A 130 -62.63 -121.52 -48.01
N GLU A 131 -63.16 -120.97 -46.91
CA GLU A 131 -62.40 -120.10 -45.98
C GLU A 131 -61.34 -120.87 -45.17
N LEU A 132 -61.55 -122.16 -44.88
CA LEU A 132 -60.57 -123.00 -44.19
C LEU A 132 -59.31 -123.27 -45.03
N ALA A 133 -59.44 -123.36 -46.35
CA ALA A 133 -58.31 -123.46 -47.27
C ALA A 133 -57.48 -122.16 -47.31
N ALA A 134 -58.13 -120.99 -47.16
CA ALA A 134 -57.48 -119.68 -47.10
C ALA A 134 -56.78 -119.40 -45.74
N MET A 135 -57.38 -119.81 -44.61
CA MET A 135 -56.77 -119.62 -43.29
C MET A 135 -55.51 -120.48 -43.07
N SER A 136 -55.39 -121.63 -43.74
CA SER A 136 -54.18 -122.46 -43.66
C SER A 136 -52.96 -121.78 -44.32
N SER A 137 -53.18 -120.96 -45.36
CA SER A 137 -52.12 -120.14 -45.98
C SER A 137 -51.71 -118.93 -45.12
N GLN A 138 -52.60 -118.36 -44.30
CA GLN A 138 -52.26 -117.27 -43.37
C GLN A 138 -51.53 -117.75 -42.10
N LEU A 139 -51.73 -119.01 -41.69
CA LEU A 139 -51.03 -119.60 -40.55
C LEU A 139 -49.53 -119.88 -40.83
N ALA A 140 -49.19 -120.15 -42.10
CA ALA A 140 -47.80 -120.29 -42.53
C ALA A 140 -47.04 -118.94 -42.55
N SER A 141 -47.74 -117.83 -42.82
CA SER A 141 -47.17 -116.47 -42.78
C SER A 141 -46.92 -115.96 -41.35
N THR A 142 -47.81 -116.29 -40.41
CA THR A 142 -47.73 -115.82 -39.01
C THR A 142 -46.69 -116.58 -38.17
N LYS A 143 -46.22 -117.75 -38.63
CA LYS A 143 -45.12 -118.48 -37.99
C LYS A 143 -43.73 -117.93 -38.33
N GLY A 144 -43.60 -117.20 -39.45
CA GLY A 144 -42.37 -116.49 -39.84
C GLY A 144 -42.13 -115.20 -39.05
N GLU A 145 -43.19 -114.50 -38.64
CA GLU A 145 -43.12 -113.22 -37.91
C GLU A 145 -42.78 -113.39 -36.42
N ALA A 146 -43.04 -114.56 -35.84
CA ALA A 146 -42.72 -114.83 -34.43
C ALA A 146 -41.22 -115.02 -34.14
N VAL A 147 -40.42 -115.38 -35.14
CA VAL A 147 -38.96 -115.58 -34.98
C VAL A 147 -38.22 -114.23 -35.10
N VAL A 148 -38.71 -113.29 -35.93
CA VAL A 148 -38.12 -111.95 -36.09
C VAL A 148 -38.32 -111.06 -34.85
N ASN A 149 -39.42 -111.23 -34.13
CA ASN A 149 -39.72 -110.42 -32.94
C ASN A 149 -38.89 -110.77 -31.70
N LYS A 150 -38.19 -111.91 -31.68
CA LYS A 150 -37.31 -112.28 -30.55
C LYS A 150 -35.96 -111.57 -30.63
N ASP A 151 -35.39 -111.48 -31.83
CA ASP A 151 -34.10 -110.83 -32.06
C ASP A 151 -34.19 -109.30 -31.95
N GLY A 152 -35.34 -108.71 -32.32
CA GLY A 152 -35.62 -107.28 -32.12
C GLY A 152 -35.69 -106.85 -30.64
N TRP A 153 -36.12 -107.76 -29.75
CA TRP A 153 -36.23 -107.47 -28.31
C TRP A 153 -34.86 -107.43 -27.62
N GLU A 154 -33.92 -108.28 -28.02
CA GLU A 154 -32.57 -108.29 -27.46
C GLU A 154 -31.71 -107.10 -27.91
N VAL A 155 -31.94 -106.59 -29.13
CA VAL A 155 -31.34 -105.33 -29.60
C VAL A 155 -31.89 -104.14 -28.79
N SER A 156 -33.20 -104.07 -28.60
CA SER A 156 -33.84 -103.00 -27.81
C SER A 156 -33.40 -102.99 -26.32
N LYS A 157 -33.11 -104.17 -25.76
CA LYS A 157 -32.59 -104.30 -24.38
C LYS A 157 -31.15 -103.79 -24.22
N LYS A 158 -30.28 -104.01 -25.21
CA LYS A 158 -28.92 -103.44 -25.21
C LYS A 158 -28.94 -101.92 -25.43
N GLU A 159 -29.85 -101.45 -26.27
CA GLU A 159 -30.00 -100.03 -26.58
C GLU A 159 -30.54 -99.23 -25.39
N THR A 160 -31.50 -99.79 -24.65
CA THR A 160 -31.97 -99.23 -23.37
C THR A 160 -30.89 -99.23 -22.28
N GLY A 161 -29.99 -100.22 -22.26
CA GLY A 161 -28.81 -100.21 -21.39
C GLY A 161 -27.84 -99.07 -21.72
N LYS A 162 -27.60 -98.80 -23.00
CA LYS A 162 -26.72 -97.72 -23.48
C LYS A 162 -27.30 -96.34 -23.18
N LEU A 163 -28.60 -96.14 -23.42
CA LEU A 163 -29.31 -94.90 -23.09
C LEU A 163 -29.30 -94.63 -21.57
N LYS A 164 -29.42 -95.68 -20.75
CA LYS A 164 -29.35 -95.55 -19.28
C LYS A 164 -27.99 -95.07 -18.79
N CYS A 165 -26.89 -95.54 -19.40
CA CYS A 165 -25.55 -95.03 -19.11
C CYS A 165 -25.40 -93.56 -19.54
N GLN A 166 -25.86 -93.20 -20.74
CA GLN A 166 -25.83 -91.81 -21.22
C GLN A 166 -26.64 -90.85 -20.32
N LEU A 167 -27.77 -91.31 -19.79
CA LEU A 167 -28.60 -90.52 -18.86
C LEU A 167 -27.89 -90.34 -17.50
N SER A 168 -27.15 -91.35 -17.04
CA SER A 168 -26.28 -91.27 -15.85
C SER A 168 -25.18 -90.23 -16.04
N ASP A 169 -24.50 -90.26 -17.17
CA ASP A 169 -23.38 -89.37 -17.48
C ASP A 169 -23.87 -87.93 -17.67
N CYS A 170 -24.99 -87.74 -18.37
CA CYS A 170 -25.63 -86.43 -18.54
C CYS A 170 -26.10 -85.83 -17.20
N ARG A 171 -26.58 -86.68 -16.28
CA ARG A 171 -26.99 -86.23 -14.93
C ARG A 171 -25.81 -85.79 -14.07
N LYS A 172 -24.66 -86.47 -14.20
CA LYS A 172 -23.41 -86.02 -13.53
C LYS A 172 -22.94 -84.69 -14.10
N GLU A 173 -22.93 -84.55 -15.43
CA GLU A 173 -22.53 -83.30 -16.08
C GLU A 173 -23.45 -82.12 -15.72
N GLN A 174 -24.75 -82.36 -15.56
CA GLN A 174 -25.69 -81.36 -15.07
C GLN A 174 -25.36 -80.92 -13.63
N LEU A 175 -25.08 -81.87 -12.74
CA LEU A 175 -24.71 -81.58 -11.36
C LEU A 175 -23.39 -80.80 -11.29
N ASP A 176 -22.39 -81.21 -12.08
CA ASP A 176 -21.09 -80.54 -12.15
C ASP A 176 -21.27 -79.10 -12.67
N LYS A 177 -22.08 -78.90 -13.71
CA LYS A 177 -22.42 -77.56 -14.22
C LYS A 177 -23.14 -76.70 -13.18
N GLU A 178 -24.06 -77.27 -12.41
CA GLU A 178 -24.79 -76.55 -11.37
C GLU A 178 -23.85 -76.11 -10.22
N THR A 179 -22.91 -76.97 -9.82
CA THR A 179 -21.89 -76.61 -8.83
C THR A 179 -20.95 -75.49 -9.32
N GLU A 180 -20.52 -75.53 -10.59
CA GLU A 180 -19.72 -74.44 -11.16
C GLU A 180 -20.53 -73.14 -11.28
N LEU A 181 -21.83 -73.21 -11.60
CA LEU A 181 -22.71 -72.05 -11.66
C LEU A 181 -22.87 -71.40 -10.27
N GLN A 182 -23.03 -72.20 -9.23
CA GLN A 182 -23.13 -71.73 -7.85
C GLN A 182 -21.81 -71.10 -7.35
N LYS A 183 -20.68 -71.65 -7.78
CA LYS A 183 -19.34 -71.10 -7.51
C LYS A 183 -19.13 -69.76 -8.22
N VAL A 184 -19.51 -69.65 -9.48
CA VAL A 184 -19.49 -68.38 -10.23
C VAL A 184 -20.39 -67.34 -9.57
N HIS A 185 -21.59 -67.72 -9.15
CA HIS A 185 -22.51 -66.81 -8.46
C HIS A 185 -21.93 -66.29 -7.13
N SER A 186 -21.25 -67.16 -6.38
CA SER A 186 -20.58 -66.77 -5.14
C SER A 186 -19.42 -65.80 -5.40
N GLN A 187 -18.60 -66.07 -6.43
CA GLN A 187 -17.51 -65.18 -6.84
C GLN A 187 -18.03 -63.82 -7.33
N LEU A 188 -19.13 -63.80 -8.07
CA LEU A 188 -19.75 -62.58 -8.57
C LEU A 188 -20.27 -61.72 -7.41
N SER A 189 -20.92 -62.34 -6.43
CA SER A 189 -21.37 -61.64 -5.21
C SER A 189 -20.20 -61.03 -4.44
N VAL A 190 -19.09 -61.76 -4.27
CA VAL A 190 -17.87 -61.22 -3.63
C VAL A 190 -17.32 -60.03 -4.42
N LYS A 191 -17.27 -60.12 -5.75
CA LYS A 191 -16.79 -59.01 -6.60
C LYS A 191 -17.69 -57.78 -6.54
N GLU A 192 -18.99 -57.98 -6.42
CA GLU A 192 -19.96 -56.89 -6.26
C GLU A 192 -19.77 -56.17 -4.92
N PHE A 193 -19.55 -56.91 -3.82
CA PHE A 193 -19.18 -56.32 -2.53
C PHE A 193 -17.84 -55.57 -2.58
N GLU A 194 -16.82 -56.12 -3.24
CA GLU A 194 -15.52 -55.45 -3.42
C GLU A 194 -15.68 -54.15 -4.22
N LEU A 195 -16.50 -54.16 -5.28
CA LEU A 195 -16.78 -52.98 -6.10
C LEU A 195 -17.46 -51.88 -5.28
N GLU A 196 -18.49 -52.23 -4.49
CA GLU A 196 -19.20 -51.25 -3.67
C GLU A 196 -18.29 -50.68 -2.57
N ALA A 197 -17.43 -51.51 -1.97
CA ALA A 197 -16.42 -51.05 -1.02
C ALA A 197 -15.41 -50.08 -1.66
N MET A 198 -14.97 -50.34 -2.90
CA MET A 198 -14.10 -49.41 -3.63
C MET A 198 -14.81 -48.11 -3.96
N LYS A 199 -16.09 -48.16 -4.34
CA LYS A 199 -16.90 -46.99 -4.64
C LYS A 199 -17.09 -46.08 -3.42
N ILE A 200 -17.36 -46.67 -2.25
CA ILE A 200 -17.43 -45.94 -0.97
C ILE A 200 -16.09 -45.28 -0.65
N LYS A 201 -14.97 -46.02 -0.77
CA LYS A 201 -13.63 -45.46 -0.55
C LYS A 201 -13.32 -44.30 -1.51
N PHE A 202 -13.70 -44.44 -2.77
CA PHE A 202 -13.50 -43.41 -3.78
C PHE A 202 -14.28 -42.14 -3.46
N GLU A 203 -15.55 -42.24 -3.09
CA GLU A 203 -16.34 -41.06 -2.70
C GLU A 203 -15.84 -40.42 -1.40
N LEU A 204 -15.36 -41.21 -0.43
CA LEU A 204 -14.70 -40.67 0.77
C LEU A 204 -13.44 -39.87 0.41
N SER A 205 -12.53 -40.45 -0.39
CA SER A 205 -11.33 -39.74 -0.81
C SER A 205 -11.63 -38.48 -1.64
N LYS A 206 -12.69 -38.50 -2.46
CA LYS A 206 -13.13 -37.34 -3.21
C LYS A 206 -13.67 -36.22 -2.31
N GLU A 207 -14.37 -36.55 -1.23
CA GLU A 207 -14.86 -35.55 -0.28
C GLU A 207 -13.72 -35.02 0.62
N GLU A 208 -12.78 -35.87 1.04
CA GLU A 208 -11.54 -35.44 1.72
C GLU A 208 -10.75 -34.44 0.87
N LEU A 209 -10.63 -34.70 -0.44
CA LEU A 209 -9.91 -33.83 -1.37
C LEU A 209 -10.62 -32.49 -1.53
N LYS A 210 -11.95 -32.46 -1.64
CA LYS A 210 -12.72 -31.21 -1.64
C LYS A 210 -12.56 -30.44 -0.33
N GLN A 211 -12.53 -31.13 0.81
CA GLN A 211 -12.37 -30.50 2.11
C GLN A 211 -10.98 -29.87 2.25
N LEU A 212 -9.92 -30.61 1.91
CA LEU A 212 -8.55 -30.07 1.86
C LEU A 212 -8.42 -28.88 0.90
N GLN A 213 -9.09 -28.92 -0.25
CA GLN A 213 -9.09 -27.82 -1.20
C GLN A 213 -9.80 -26.57 -0.64
N ARG A 214 -10.93 -26.74 0.06
CA ARG A 214 -11.64 -25.63 0.73
C ARG A 214 -10.80 -25.02 1.85
N ASP A 215 -10.24 -25.86 2.72
CA ASP A 215 -9.51 -25.40 3.91
C ASP A 215 -8.17 -24.74 3.52
N ARG A 216 -7.43 -25.35 2.60
CA ARG A 216 -6.12 -24.82 2.17
C ARG A 216 -6.23 -23.54 1.34
N VAL A 217 -7.25 -23.39 0.51
CA VAL A 217 -7.41 -22.21 -0.36
C VAL A 217 -8.04 -21.03 0.39
N SER A 218 -8.91 -21.27 1.37
CA SER A 218 -9.59 -20.19 2.08
C SER A 218 -8.74 -19.56 3.18
N ASP A 219 -7.99 -20.35 3.95
CA ASP A 219 -7.23 -19.82 5.08
C ASP A 219 -5.87 -19.27 4.66
N PHE A 220 -5.14 -19.97 3.78
CA PHE A 220 -3.81 -19.57 3.34
C PHE A 220 -3.85 -18.25 2.54
N ASN A 221 -4.73 -18.15 1.54
CA ASN A 221 -4.84 -16.95 0.72
C ASN A 221 -5.36 -15.75 1.53
N LYS A 222 -6.28 -15.95 2.47
CA LYS A 222 -6.83 -14.85 3.27
C LYS A 222 -5.81 -14.30 4.26
N MET A 223 -4.97 -15.15 4.84
CA MET A 223 -3.93 -14.71 5.77
C MET A 223 -2.79 -13.99 5.03
N ASP A 224 -2.35 -14.52 3.89
CA ASP A 224 -1.30 -13.91 3.07
C ASP A 224 -1.73 -12.56 2.48
N ILE A 225 -2.96 -12.46 1.96
CA ILE A 225 -3.50 -11.18 1.44
C ILE A 225 -3.54 -10.13 2.56
N LYS A 226 -4.05 -10.47 3.74
CA LYS A 226 -4.08 -9.54 4.88
C LYS A 226 -2.68 -9.13 5.33
N SER A 227 -1.72 -10.05 5.30
CA SER A 227 -0.33 -9.75 5.63
C SER A 227 0.28 -8.79 4.62
N MET A 228 0.08 -9.04 3.31
CA MET A 228 0.54 -8.15 2.24
C MET A 228 -0.13 -6.77 2.30
N GLU A 229 -1.43 -6.69 2.59
CA GLU A 229 -2.14 -5.41 2.77
C GLU A 229 -1.53 -4.60 3.93
N LEU A 230 -1.21 -5.26 5.04
CA LEU A 230 -0.63 -4.61 6.20
C LEU A 230 0.82 -4.15 5.94
N GLU A 231 1.60 -4.92 5.19
CA GLU A 231 2.92 -4.47 4.73
C GLU A 231 2.81 -3.31 3.73
N LEU A 232 1.87 -3.36 2.79
CA LEU A 232 1.63 -2.29 1.83
C LEU A 232 1.25 -0.98 2.54
N GLN A 233 0.39 -1.05 3.56
CA GLN A 233 0.06 0.12 4.39
C GLN A 233 1.29 0.67 5.13
N LYS A 234 2.14 -0.20 5.69
CA LYS A 234 3.40 0.24 6.33
C LYS A 234 4.31 0.94 5.33
N VAL A 235 4.48 0.38 4.13
CA VAL A 235 5.30 0.96 3.06
C VAL A 235 4.71 2.30 2.62
N GLN A 236 3.38 2.41 2.46
CA GLN A 236 2.72 3.67 2.14
C GLN A 236 2.96 4.73 3.21
N HIS A 237 2.81 4.39 4.49
CA HIS A 237 3.09 5.33 5.59
C HIS A 237 4.56 5.76 5.63
N GLN A 238 5.49 4.83 5.42
CA GLN A 238 6.92 5.14 5.32
C GLN A 238 7.21 6.07 4.13
N LEU A 239 6.59 5.82 2.98
CA LEU A 239 6.72 6.65 1.79
C LEU A 239 6.20 8.08 2.06
N PHE A 240 5.04 8.22 2.69
CA PHE A 240 4.49 9.52 3.08
C PHE A 240 5.41 10.26 4.07
N SER A 241 5.93 9.57 5.09
CA SER A 241 6.88 10.16 6.05
C SER A 241 8.14 10.65 5.35
N THR A 242 8.76 9.79 4.53
CA THR A 242 9.98 10.12 3.79
C THR A 242 9.75 11.28 2.83
N ASN A 243 8.61 11.33 2.15
CA ASN A 243 8.26 12.43 1.25
C ASN A 243 8.04 13.75 2.01
N SER A 244 7.44 13.69 3.20
CA SER A 244 7.30 14.87 4.08
C SER A 244 8.66 15.39 4.55
N GLU A 245 9.55 14.50 4.99
CA GLU A 245 10.93 14.84 5.38
C GLU A 245 11.73 15.41 4.21
N LEU A 246 11.59 14.83 3.01
CA LEU A 246 12.21 15.34 1.79
C LEU A 246 11.72 16.76 1.47
N ASN A 247 10.42 17.03 1.61
CA ASN A 247 9.88 18.36 1.37
C ASN A 247 10.35 19.37 2.42
N SER A 248 10.44 18.96 3.69
CA SER A 248 10.98 19.78 4.77
C SER A 248 12.45 20.13 4.55
N THR A 249 13.28 19.15 4.16
CA THR A 249 14.70 19.36 3.87
C THR A 249 14.90 20.25 2.63
N LYS A 250 14.06 20.11 1.61
CA LYS A 250 14.04 21.02 0.45
C LYS A 250 13.75 22.46 0.86
N ASN A 251 12.73 22.69 1.69
CA ASN A 251 12.40 24.03 2.19
C ASN A 251 13.55 24.63 3.03
N MET A 252 14.19 23.84 3.89
CA MET A 252 15.36 24.29 4.65
C MET A 252 16.54 24.65 3.75
N LEU A 253 16.77 23.88 2.69
CA LEU A 253 17.82 24.15 1.71
C LEU A 253 17.55 25.46 0.97
N ASP A 254 16.32 25.70 0.53
CA ASP A 254 15.96 26.93 -0.18
C ASP A 254 16.07 28.16 0.74
N PHE A 255 15.62 28.05 2.00
CA PHE A 255 15.83 29.09 3.00
C PHE A 255 17.33 29.37 3.26
N SER A 256 18.16 28.33 3.34
CA SER A 256 19.61 28.49 3.50
C SER A 256 20.25 29.18 2.29
N LYS A 257 19.76 28.94 1.06
CA LYS A 257 20.24 29.66 -0.13
C LYS A 257 19.86 31.14 -0.07
N GLU A 258 18.64 31.47 0.33
CA GLU A 258 18.21 32.87 0.48
C GLU A 258 19.07 33.60 1.50
N GLN A 259 19.35 32.98 2.65
CA GLN A 259 20.27 33.53 3.65
C GLN A 259 21.69 33.74 3.09
N LEU A 260 22.21 32.77 2.32
CA LEU A 260 23.51 32.89 1.68
C LEU A 260 23.56 34.08 0.71
N PHE A 261 22.53 34.24 -0.14
CA PHE A 261 22.43 35.39 -1.05
C PHE A 261 22.35 36.72 -0.31
N SER A 262 21.62 36.79 0.80
CA SER A 262 21.56 37.99 1.65
C SER A 262 22.94 38.32 2.23
N CYS A 263 23.64 37.31 2.77
CA CYS A 263 24.99 37.46 3.32
C CYS A 263 26.01 37.89 2.24
N GLU A 264 25.94 37.33 1.03
CA GLU A 264 26.79 37.76 -0.09
C GLU A 264 26.57 39.22 -0.47
N LYS A 265 25.31 39.69 -0.45
CA LYS A 265 24.97 41.09 -0.71
C LYS A 265 25.52 42.01 0.36
N GLU A 266 25.31 41.68 1.64
CA GLU A 266 25.86 42.44 2.77
C GLU A 266 27.39 42.50 2.72
N ASN A 267 28.06 41.40 2.38
CA ASN A 267 29.51 41.37 2.23
C ASN A 267 30.01 42.27 1.09
N LYS A 268 29.30 42.31 -0.05
CA LYS A 268 29.59 43.26 -1.14
C LYS A 268 29.42 44.71 -0.69
N ASP A 269 28.37 45.02 0.06
CA ASP A 269 28.11 46.36 0.57
C ASP A 269 29.18 46.80 1.58
N VAL A 270 29.61 45.90 2.49
CA VAL A 270 30.71 46.16 3.42
C VAL A 270 32.02 46.39 2.68
N LYS A 271 32.31 45.60 1.63
CA LYS A 271 33.51 45.78 0.81
C LYS A 271 33.54 47.15 0.11
N ILE A 272 32.41 47.61 -0.42
CA ILE A 272 32.28 48.94 -1.03
C ILE A 272 32.52 50.04 0.01
N LYS A 273 31.91 49.93 1.19
CA LYS A 273 32.12 50.88 2.29
C LYS A 273 33.58 50.93 2.75
N LEU A 274 34.23 49.78 2.86
CA LEU A 274 35.64 49.68 3.25
C LEU A 274 36.56 50.33 2.22
N GLN A 275 36.32 50.11 0.92
CA GLN A 275 37.06 50.79 -0.15
C GLN A 275 36.86 52.31 -0.09
N SER A 276 35.62 52.77 0.10
CA SER A 276 35.32 54.20 0.23
C SER A 276 36.01 54.85 1.43
N LEU A 277 36.04 54.16 2.59
CA LEU A 277 36.78 54.64 3.76
C LEU A 277 38.29 54.68 3.52
N GLN A 278 38.83 53.68 2.82
CA GLN A 278 40.24 53.66 2.45
C GLN A 278 40.61 54.85 1.55
N ASP A 279 39.77 55.15 0.55
CA ASP A 279 39.97 56.29 -0.34
C ASP A 279 39.88 57.63 0.43
N GLN A 280 38.94 57.76 1.37
CA GLN A 280 38.85 58.94 2.25
C GLN A 280 40.09 59.11 3.12
N VAL A 281 40.60 58.03 3.72
CA VAL A 281 41.84 58.07 4.52
C VAL A 281 43.02 58.52 3.67
N PHE A 282 43.15 58.02 2.44
CA PHE A 282 44.21 58.48 1.53
C PHE A 282 44.09 59.96 1.16
N ALA A 283 42.87 60.45 0.94
CA ALA A 283 42.62 61.87 0.70
C ALA A 283 43.04 62.73 1.91
N THR A 284 42.60 62.37 3.12
CA THR A 284 42.97 63.10 4.35
C THR A 284 44.49 63.06 4.60
N VAL A 285 45.16 61.94 4.35
CA VAL A 285 46.63 61.84 4.48
C VAL A 285 47.34 62.79 3.50
N SER A 286 46.83 62.89 2.27
CA SER A 286 47.38 63.79 1.24
C SER A 286 47.17 65.28 1.59
N GLU A 287 46.00 65.63 2.13
CA GLU A 287 45.71 66.98 2.66
C GLU A 287 46.61 67.32 3.85
N LEU A 288 46.81 66.38 4.78
CA LEU A 288 47.71 66.56 5.92
C LEU A 288 49.17 66.75 5.48
N GLN A 289 49.61 66.06 4.43
CA GLN A 289 50.94 66.25 3.88
C GLN A 289 51.09 67.63 3.23
N THR A 290 50.08 68.09 2.50
CA THR A 290 50.07 69.43 1.89
C THR A 290 50.14 70.53 2.96
N THR A 291 49.27 70.46 3.97
CA THR A 291 49.26 71.42 5.08
C THR A 291 50.58 71.42 5.87
N LYS A 292 51.22 70.26 6.05
CA LYS A 292 52.56 70.18 6.66
C LYS A 292 53.64 70.90 5.84
N ILE A 293 53.58 70.79 4.50
CA ILE A 293 54.50 71.50 3.61
C ILE A 293 54.26 73.01 3.70
N GLU A 294 53.00 73.45 3.65
CA GLU A 294 52.63 74.86 3.80
C GLU A 294 53.10 75.45 5.13
N LEU A 295 52.89 74.73 6.24
CA LEU A 295 53.37 75.14 7.56
C LEU A 295 54.90 75.28 7.61
N THR A 296 55.62 74.34 6.98
CA THR A 296 57.09 74.39 6.90
C THR A 296 57.57 75.60 6.11
N MET A 297 56.90 75.93 4.99
CA MET A 297 57.20 77.12 4.20
C MET A 297 56.87 78.41 4.98
N SER A 298 55.73 78.46 5.68
CA SER A 298 55.35 79.59 6.51
C SER A 298 56.38 79.86 7.62
N ASN A 299 56.83 78.80 8.33
CA ASN A 299 57.87 78.92 9.33
C ASN A 299 59.20 79.45 8.76
N LYS A 300 59.58 79.00 7.56
CA LYS A 300 60.78 79.52 6.88
C LYS A 300 60.65 81.02 6.59
N ASN A 301 59.49 81.47 6.11
CA ASN A 301 59.24 82.88 5.84
C ASN A 301 59.26 83.73 7.12
N ILE A 302 58.74 83.20 8.24
CA ILE A 302 58.79 83.87 9.55
C ILE A 302 60.25 84.06 9.98
N LEU A 303 61.08 83.01 9.92
CA LEU A 303 62.50 83.12 10.26
C LEU A 303 63.26 84.12 9.37
N GLU A 304 62.92 84.18 8.08
CA GLU A 304 63.50 85.17 7.16
C GLU A 304 63.09 86.61 7.55
N LEU A 305 61.81 86.84 7.86
CA LEU A 305 61.33 88.14 8.33
C LEU A 305 61.94 88.54 9.67
N GLU A 306 62.10 87.62 10.61
CA GLU A 306 62.78 87.86 11.89
C GLU A 306 64.24 88.28 11.68
N SER A 307 64.95 87.61 10.76
CA SER A 307 66.31 87.97 10.37
C SER A 307 66.38 89.38 9.76
N GLN A 308 65.47 89.70 8.84
CA GLN A 308 65.37 91.04 8.24
C GLN A 308 65.08 92.12 9.30
N LEU A 309 64.17 91.86 10.23
CA LEU A 309 63.85 92.79 11.33
C LEU A 309 65.05 93.03 12.24
N LEU A 310 65.86 92.00 12.52
CA LEU A 310 67.07 92.13 13.33
C LEU A 310 68.12 93.01 12.61
N CYS A 311 68.33 92.78 11.30
CA CYS A 311 69.20 93.64 10.49
C CYS A 311 68.73 95.09 10.50
N ARG A 312 67.43 95.36 10.29
CA ARG A 312 66.86 96.71 10.32
C ARG A 312 67.00 97.38 11.69
N ARG A 313 66.84 96.63 12.77
CA ARG A 313 67.04 97.14 14.13
C ARG A 313 68.48 97.61 14.32
N LYS A 314 69.46 96.81 13.89
CA LYS A 314 70.88 97.16 13.95
C LYS A 314 71.20 98.40 13.10
N GLU A 315 70.71 98.46 11.86
CA GLU A 315 70.84 99.64 11.00
C GLU A 315 70.29 100.90 11.69
N ASN A 316 69.15 100.79 12.38
CA ASN A 316 68.55 101.91 13.11
C ASN A 316 69.38 102.31 14.33
N GLU A 317 69.93 101.35 15.08
CA GLU A 317 70.86 101.62 16.19
C GLU A 317 72.14 102.34 15.72
N ASP A 318 72.68 101.93 14.56
CA ASP A 318 73.82 102.58 13.92
C ASP A 318 73.47 104.03 13.51
N ILE A 319 72.32 104.25 12.87
CA ILE A 319 71.83 105.59 12.48
C ILE A 319 71.64 106.49 13.72
N VAL A 320 71.02 105.98 14.79
CA VAL A 320 70.84 106.73 16.05
C VAL A 320 72.18 107.13 16.65
N SER A 321 73.17 106.22 16.61
CA SER A 321 74.53 106.49 17.10
C SER A 321 75.23 107.57 16.27
N GLU A 322 75.11 107.54 14.94
CA GLU A 322 75.65 108.58 14.06
C GLU A 322 74.94 109.93 14.24
N LEU A 323 73.61 109.94 14.39
CA LEU A 323 72.86 111.16 14.70
C LEU A 323 73.33 111.80 16.01
N GLN A 324 73.60 111.00 17.04
CA GLN A 324 74.13 111.49 18.31
C GLN A 324 75.52 112.12 18.15
N LYS A 325 76.41 111.53 17.32
CA LYS A 325 77.72 112.12 17.01
C LYS A 325 77.58 113.46 16.31
N VAL A 326 76.75 113.54 15.25
CA VAL A 326 76.49 114.78 14.53
C VAL A 326 75.90 115.85 15.46
N GLN A 327 74.99 115.48 16.37
CA GLN A 327 74.44 116.40 17.35
C GLN A 327 75.51 116.96 18.31
N ASN A 328 76.44 116.11 18.75
CA ASN A 328 77.55 116.54 19.60
C ASN A 328 78.52 117.46 18.85
N GLU A 329 78.86 117.14 17.60
CA GLU A 329 79.68 117.98 16.72
C GLU A 329 79.03 119.36 16.48
N LEU A 330 77.72 119.38 16.18
CA LEU A 330 76.96 120.60 16.02
C LEU A 330 76.98 121.46 17.29
N SER A 331 76.82 120.83 18.46
CA SER A 331 76.86 121.53 19.76
C SER A 331 78.26 122.11 20.04
N SER A 332 79.32 121.38 19.68
CA SER A 332 80.71 121.86 19.79
C SER A 332 80.97 123.04 18.86
N SER A 333 80.52 122.95 17.61
CA SER A 333 80.66 124.02 16.61
C SER A 333 79.88 125.28 17.01
N ASP A 334 78.67 125.13 17.57
CA ASP A 334 77.91 126.26 18.12
C ASP A 334 78.65 126.95 19.27
N LEU A 335 79.27 126.19 20.18
CA LEU A 335 80.09 126.75 21.25
C LEU A 335 81.32 127.50 20.71
N GLU A 336 82.02 126.94 19.72
CA GLU A 336 83.13 127.64 19.04
C GLU A 336 82.65 128.92 18.34
N LEU A 337 81.47 128.89 17.70
CA LEU A 337 80.86 130.06 17.08
C LEU A 337 80.53 131.14 18.11
N GLN A 338 79.99 130.80 19.28
CA GLN A 338 79.73 131.76 20.37
C GLN A 338 81.03 132.37 20.93
N LEU A 339 82.09 131.55 21.09
CA LEU A 339 83.39 132.03 21.53
C LEU A 339 84.04 132.97 20.51
N THR A 340 84.00 132.64 19.22
CA THR A 340 84.52 133.49 18.15
C THR A 340 83.73 134.79 18.03
N LYS A 341 82.40 134.74 18.14
CA LYS A 341 81.54 135.92 18.23
C LYS A 341 81.95 136.83 19.40
N SER A 342 82.13 136.26 20.60
CA SER A 342 82.56 137.00 21.79
C SER A 342 83.95 137.63 21.62
N ARG A 343 84.90 136.91 20.99
CA ARG A 343 86.23 137.44 20.65
C ARG A 343 86.16 138.58 19.63
N LEU A 344 85.30 138.45 18.63
CA LEU A 344 85.06 139.48 17.62
C LEU A 344 84.48 140.75 18.27
N GLU A 345 83.48 140.62 19.13
CA GLU A 345 82.90 141.72 19.91
C GLU A 345 83.95 142.41 20.80
N CYS A 346 84.81 141.64 21.47
CA CYS A 346 85.91 142.19 22.27
C CYS A 346 86.95 142.94 21.40
N SER A 347 87.33 142.36 20.26
CA SER A 347 88.25 142.99 19.31
C SER A 347 87.66 144.28 18.73
N HIS A 348 86.36 144.28 18.44
CA HIS A 348 85.64 145.47 17.97
C HIS A 348 85.64 146.59 19.02
N LYS A 349 85.37 146.27 20.30
CA LYS A 349 85.50 147.24 21.40
C LYS A 349 86.90 147.83 21.49
N LYS A 350 87.93 147.00 21.34
CA LYS A 350 89.34 147.44 21.35
C LYS A 350 89.68 148.32 20.14
N ILE A 351 89.12 148.03 18.96
CA ILE A 351 89.26 148.90 17.78
C ILE A 351 88.63 150.27 18.07
N ILE A 352 87.41 150.32 18.61
CA ILE A 352 86.76 151.58 18.98
C ILE A 352 87.63 152.36 19.98
N GLU A 353 88.15 151.71 21.02
CA GLU A 353 89.04 152.35 22.00
C GLU A 353 90.33 152.90 21.36
N LEU A 354 90.94 152.15 20.43
CA LEU A 354 92.10 152.62 19.68
C LEU A 354 91.77 153.76 18.72
N GLU A 355 90.62 153.72 18.04
CA GLU A 355 90.13 154.80 17.20
C GLU A 355 89.93 156.07 18.04
N GLU A 356 89.33 155.97 19.23
CA GLU A 356 89.22 157.07 20.19
C GLU A 356 90.61 157.61 20.59
N GLN A 357 91.57 156.74 20.94
CA GLN A 357 92.94 157.15 21.24
C GLN A 357 93.62 157.88 20.07
N VAL A 358 93.47 157.38 18.83
CA VAL A 358 94.01 158.04 17.63
C VAL A 358 93.39 159.43 17.45
N THR A 359 92.06 159.58 17.59
CA THR A 359 91.44 160.91 17.48
C THR A 359 91.90 161.87 18.58
N THR A 360 92.19 161.39 19.80
CA THR A 360 92.82 162.23 20.83
C THR A 360 94.26 162.61 20.47
N GLY A 361 95.01 161.69 19.87
CA GLY A 361 96.35 161.93 19.34
C GLY A 361 96.35 163.00 18.24
N GLU A 362 95.42 162.91 17.28
CA GLU A 362 95.23 163.92 16.23
C GLU A 362 94.90 165.29 16.82
N LYS A 363 94.00 165.37 17.82
CA LYS A 363 93.70 166.62 18.53
C LYS A 363 94.94 167.21 19.22
N MET A 364 95.77 166.38 19.87
CA MET A 364 97.03 166.83 20.46
C MET A 364 98.02 167.32 19.39
N GLN A 365 98.06 166.66 18.23
CA GLN A 365 98.89 167.07 17.10
C GLN A 365 98.44 168.40 16.48
N ASP A 366 97.13 168.63 16.40
CA ASP A 366 96.55 169.91 15.99
C ASP A 366 96.90 171.02 16.99
N GLN A 367 96.79 170.74 18.30
CA GLN A 367 97.22 171.68 19.35
C GLN A 367 98.72 172.00 19.27
N LEU A 368 99.57 170.99 19.06
CA LEU A 368 101.01 171.20 18.85
C LEU A 368 101.28 172.02 17.59
N SER A 369 100.54 171.78 16.49
CA SER A 369 100.67 172.56 15.26
C SER A 369 100.26 174.02 15.49
N LEU A 370 99.22 174.28 16.30
CA LEU A 370 98.84 175.62 16.73
C LEU A 370 99.96 176.29 17.53
N ILE A 371 100.52 175.61 18.54
CA ILE A 371 101.62 176.11 19.37
C ILE A 371 102.87 176.38 18.52
N VAL A 372 103.22 175.49 17.60
CA VAL A 372 104.35 175.68 16.68
C VAL A 372 104.11 176.92 15.82
N ASN A 373 102.91 177.12 15.28
CA ASN A 373 102.57 178.33 14.54
C ASN A 373 102.64 179.59 15.41
N GLU A 374 102.19 179.53 16.68
CA GLU A 374 102.34 180.64 17.63
C GLU A 374 103.81 180.94 17.94
N LEU A 375 104.64 179.92 18.18
CA LEU A 375 106.08 180.08 18.37
C LEU A 375 106.77 180.63 17.12
N GLN A 376 106.33 180.23 15.93
CA GLN A 376 106.80 180.77 14.67
C GLN A 376 106.45 182.26 14.57
N ASN A 377 105.23 182.65 14.94
CA ASN A 377 104.80 184.04 14.98
C ASN A 377 105.58 184.84 16.02
N ILE A 378 105.78 184.30 17.23
CA ILE A 378 106.61 184.91 18.27
C ILE A 378 108.05 185.07 17.78
N LYS A 379 108.59 184.07 17.08
CA LYS A 379 109.92 184.15 16.48
C LYS A 379 110.01 185.28 15.46
N VAL A 380 109.03 185.41 14.55
CA VAL A 380 108.96 186.55 13.62
C VAL A 380 108.88 187.88 14.36
N LEU A 381 108.12 187.93 15.46
CA LEU A 381 107.99 189.13 16.29
C LEU A 381 109.29 189.46 17.04
N LEU A 382 110.01 188.44 17.51
CA LEU A 382 111.33 188.56 18.13
C LEU A 382 112.37 189.03 17.11
N ASP A 383 112.38 188.45 15.91
CA ASP A 383 113.25 188.86 14.81
C ASP A 383 112.95 190.33 14.43
N PHE A 384 111.67 190.74 14.41
CA PHE A 384 111.26 192.14 14.24
C PHE A 384 111.72 193.05 15.40
N THR A 385 111.68 192.57 16.65
CA THR A 385 112.22 193.36 17.79
C THR A 385 113.74 193.37 17.86
N ALA A 386 114.43 192.34 17.35
CA ALA A 386 115.87 192.30 17.21
C ALA A 386 116.33 193.33 16.18
N GLU A 387 115.59 193.50 15.08
CA GLU A 387 115.78 194.61 14.13
C GLU A 387 115.50 195.99 14.76
N MET A 388 114.72 196.07 15.84
CA MET A 388 114.43 197.33 16.57
C MET A 388 115.37 197.61 17.76
N LYS A 389 116.24 196.67 18.16
CA LYS A 389 117.07 196.79 19.38
C LYS A 389 118.57 196.90 19.17
N GLU A 390 119.05 196.94 17.93
CA GLU A 390 120.43 197.32 17.63
C GLU A 390 120.61 198.84 17.46
N ASP A 391 119.81 199.64 18.20
CA ASP A 391 119.96 201.09 18.22
C ASP A 391 119.52 201.72 19.57
N ARG A 392 120.13 201.31 20.70
CA ARG A 392 120.55 202.17 21.85
C ARG A 392 120.87 201.43 23.16
N CYS A 393 122.05 201.77 23.70
CA CYS A 393 122.46 202.08 25.10
C CYS A 393 121.80 201.31 26.27
N SER A 394 122.54 200.57 27.11
CA SER A 394 123.52 200.96 28.16
C SER A 394 122.90 200.89 29.57
N TYR A 395 123.58 200.17 30.48
CA TYR A 395 123.36 200.05 31.95
C TYR A 395 122.01 199.38 32.34
N ASP A 396 121.88 198.47 33.30
CA ASP A 396 122.72 198.09 34.42
C ASP A 396 122.40 196.66 34.93
N GLU A 397 123.32 196.07 35.69
CA GLU A 397 123.29 194.73 36.28
C GLU A 397 122.55 194.62 37.63
N CYS A 398 122.37 193.37 38.07
CA CYS A 398 122.12 192.86 39.44
C CYS A 398 120.68 192.56 39.89
N TYR A 399 120.24 191.34 39.53
CA TYR A 399 119.88 190.22 40.43
C TYR A 399 119.11 190.51 41.73
N VAL A 400 117.82 190.14 41.78
CA VAL A 400 117.08 189.36 42.83
C VAL A 400 115.65 189.11 42.29
N ILE A 401 115.03 187.94 42.61
CA ILE A 401 113.59 187.67 42.95
C ILE A 401 113.21 186.24 42.49
N ASN A 402 113.01 185.25 43.38
CA ASN A 402 111.79 184.92 44.18
C ASN A 402 110.53 184.52 43.37
N LYS A 403 110.09 183.27 43.54
CA LYS A 403 108.71 182.75 43.81
C LYS A 403 108.59 181.30 43.28
N ALA A 404 108.35 180.28 44.10
CA ALA A 404 107.19 179.97 44.94
C ALA A 404 106.01 179.36 44.16
N ILE A 405 105.32 178.44 44.84
CA ILE A 405 103.94 177.92 44.67
C ILE A 405 103.83 176.55 43.99
N GLU A 406 103.02 175.57 44.41
CA GLU A 406 102.23 175.15 45.60
C GLU A 406 101.73 173.71 45.22
N ILE A 407 101.65 172.74 46.15
CA ILE A 407 100.41 172.11 46.71
C ILE A 407 99.47 171.50 45.63
N VAL A 408 99.03 170.23 45.65
CA VAL A 408 97.92 169.58 46.41
C VAL A 408 97.77 168.20 45.74
N ASP A 409 97.94 167.06 46.42
CA ASP A 409 96.97 166.32 47.28
C ASP A 409 95.94 165.44 46.53
N ASP A 410 95.78 164.25 47.10
CA ASP A 410 94.60 163.37 47.18
C ASP A 410 94.14 162.40 46.05
N LYS A 411 94.13 161.13 46.50
CA LYS A 411 93.22 159.97 46.26
C LYS A 411 93.50 158.95 45.17
#